data_AF-A0A3M1SMN8-F1
#
_entry.id   AF-A0A3M1SMN8-F1
#
_cell.length_a   1.000
_cell.length_b   1.000
_cell.length_c   1.000
_cell.angle_alpha   90.00
_cell.angle_beta   90.00
_cell.angle_gamma   90.00
#
_symmetry.space_group_name_H-M   'P 1'
#
loop_
_entity.id
_entity.type
_entity.pdbx_description
1 polymer ?
#
loop_
_entity_poly.entity_id
_entity_poly.type
_entity_poly.pdbx_seq_one_letter_code
_entity_poly.pdbx_strand_id
1 'polypeptide(L)'
;METTVTSQQARDLTGSPGFLSESETAFELGLWLSGLESFLRLYDFSLTSSKQADAASRDWSREFRLIKSTLLLCSKLNLQLLKTLQNGSDSFLEKQELSNFSRVLIDATLINDALLRGAPLRLGEWTSWSNFLFTKLKETPAFDKIIKAAEQEGERFLPEKIFWLLDNKQIPFDLETDLRLLLPHFAKVLKWLDAIGKILDRDEFLKPTVLLFARINEQTRELMRFINDHLLKRRDEEDELFVALDCAVYAISIELKKVYSYELVGVAESRQSPVIYARVETAHGLLNDSFQQTVVNFAKLIDPAIQASELFPNIDRKLRQSLKLREDLWRVL
;
A
#
# COMPACT_ATOMS: atom_id res chain seq x y z
N MET A 1 -26.92 -13.25 -38.55
CA MET A 1 -27.09 -12.71 -37.18
C MET A 1 -26.14 -13.50 -36.30
N GLU A 2 -24.88 -13.09 -36.31
CA GLU A 2 -23.83 -13.63 -35.45
C GLU A 2 -23.59 -12.57 -34.38
N THR A 3 -23.94 -12.88 -33.14
CA THR A 3 -23.55 -12.12 -31.96
C THR A 3 -22.30 -12.76 -31.39
N THR A 4 -21.16 -12.14 -31.69
CA THR A 4 -19.88 -12.33 -31.02
C THR A 4 -20.02 -11.85 -29.56
N VAL A 5 -20.15 -12.80 -28.65
CA VAL A 5 -20.04 -12.55 -27.20
C VAL A 5 -18.55 -12.41 -26.87
N THR A 6 -18.22 -11.24 -26.34
CA THR A 6 -16.89 -10.81 -25.92
C THR A 6 -16.32 -11.74 -24.84
N SER A 7 -15.06 -12.12 -25.02
CA SER A 7 -14.23 -13.05 -24.25
C SER A 7 -13.94 -12.67 -22.79
N GLN A 8 -14.72 -11.75 -22.21
CA GLN A 8 -14.54 -11.25 -20.83
C GLN A 8 -15.50 -11.89 -19.81
N GLN A 9 -16.63 -12.46 -20.25
CA GLN A 9 -17.61 -13.09 -19.35
C GLN A 9 -17.36 -14.59 -19.09
N ALA A 10 -16.35 -15.19 -19.73
CA ALA A 10 -16.02 -16.62 -19.53
C ALA A 10 -15.05 -16.90 -18.36
N ARG A 11 -14.53 -15.86 -17.68
CA ARG A 11 -13.60 -16.03 -16.54
C ARG A 11 -14.29 -16.19 -15.17
N ASP A 12 -15.58 -15.91 -15.07
CA ASP A 12 -16.30 -15.87 -13.77
C ASP A 12 -17.06 -17.15 -13.40
N LEU A 13 -16.89 -18.27 -14.12
CA LEU A 13 -17.71 -19.48 -13.89
C LEU A 13 -16.92 -20.78 -13.61
N THR A 14 -15.62 -20.71 -13.28
CA THR A 14 -14.83 -21.91 -12.90
C THR A 14 -13.99 -21.75 -11.62
N GLY A 15 -14.20 -20.70 -10.81
CA GLY A 15 -13.50 -20.53 -9.54
C GLY A 15 -14.14 -21.31 -8.39
N SER A 16 -13.58 -22.48 -8.05
CA SER A 16 -13.80 -23.08 -6.73
C SER A 16 -13.49 -22.06 -5.62
N PRO A 17 -14.22 -22.05 -4.49
CA PRO A 17 -14.03 -21.05 -3.45
C PRO A 17 -12.63 -21.20 -2.80
N GLY A 18 -11.80 -20.17 -2.93
CA GLY A 18 -10.84 -19.80 -1.88
C GLY A 18 -9.35 -20.09 -2.07
N PHE A 19 -8.85 -20.41 -3.27
CA PHE A 19 -7.40 -20.51 -3.51
C PHE A 19 -6.92 -19.40 -4.45
N LEU A 20 -6.20 -18.43 -3.90
CA LEU A 20 -5.40 -17.48 -4.66
C LEU A 20 -4.32 -18.24 -5.44
N SER A 21 -3.91 -17.70 -6.59
CA SER A 21 -2.74 -18.22 -7.31
C SER A 21 -1.47 -18.07 -6.45
N GLU A 22 -0.40 -18.78 -6.82
CA GLU A 22 0.90 -18.68 -6.15
C GLU A 22 1.40 -17.23 -6.12
N SER A 23 1.34 -16.54 -7.27
CA SER A 23 1.75 -15.14 -7.40
C SER A 23 0.91 -14.21 -6.52
N GLU A 24 -0.41 -14.37 -6.52
CA GLU A 24 -1.30 -13.54 -5.69
C GLU A 24 -1.08 -13.78 -4.20
N THR A 25 -0.87 -15.04 -3.79
CA THR A 25 -0.59 -15.38 -2.39
C THR A 25 0.77 -14.82 -1.94
N ALA A 26 1.78 -14.92 -2.81
CA ALA A 26 3.10 -14.35 -2.54
C ALA A 26 3.06 -12.83 -2.45
N PHE A 27 2.33 -12.18 -3.35
CA PHE A 27 2.10 -10.74 -3.32
C PHE A 27 1.40 -10.31 -2.03
N GLU A 28 0.28 -10.95 -1.67
CA GLU A 28 -0.47 -10.61 -0.47
C GLU A 28 0.38 -10.83 0.80
N LEU A 29 1.18 -11.89 0.85
CA LEU A 29 2.12 -12.11 1.95
C LEU A 29 3.16 -10.98 2.01
N GLY A 30 3.76 -10.58 0.89
CA GLY A 30 4.73 -9.48 0.84
C GLY A 30 4.13 -8.12 1.17
N LEU A 31 2.88 -7.88 0.78
CA LEU A 31 2.10 -6.71 1.17
C LEU A 31 2.01 -6.58 2.69
N TRP A 32 1.60 -7.64 3.38
CA TRP A 32 1.47 -7.62 4.85
C TRP A 32 2.80 -7.63 5.58
N LEU A 33 3.80 -8.36 5.08
CA LEU A 33 5.14 -8.37 5.67
C LEU A 33 5.84 -7.02 5.55
N SER A 34 5.71 -6.34 4.43
CA SER A 34 6.25 -4.98 4.26
C SER A 34 5.53 -3.97 5.16
N GLY A 35 4.20 -4.08 5.29
CA GLY A 35 3.41 -3.31 6.26
C GLY A 35 3.87 -3.53 7.70
N LEU A 36 4.08 -4.78 8.09
CA LEU A 36 4.61 -5.15 9.39
C LEU A 36 6.03 -4.60 9.58
N GLU A 37 6.90 -4.71 8.59
CA GLU A 37 8.26 -4.17 8.64
C GLU A 37 8.26 -2.68 8.96
N SER A 38 7.53 -1.89 8.17
CA SER A 38 7.42 -0.45 8.37
C SER A 38 6.82 -0.14 9.74
N PHE A 39 5.76 -0.83 10.13
CA PHE A 39 5.09 -0.60 11.41
C PHE A 39 5.98 -0.89 12.63
N LEU A 40 6.84 -1.91 12.58
CA LEU A 40 7.80 -2.22 13.65
C LEU A 40 8.90 -1.17 13.76
N ARG A 41 9.27 -0.53 12.63
CA ARG A 41 10.28 0.53 12.58
C ARG A 41 9.72 1.92 12.91
N LEU A 42 8.41 2.10 12.89
CA LEU A 42 7.77 3.37 13.26
C LEU A 42 7.89 3.59 14.77
N TYR A 43 9.01 4.20 15.17
CA TYR A 43 9.16 4.85 16.47
C TYR A 43 8.38 6.17 16.56
N ASP A 44 8.14 6.79 15.41
CA ASP A 44 7.45 8.08 15.29
C ASP A 44 5.92 7.92 15.28
N PHE A 45 5.37 8.10 16.47
CA PHE A 45 3.97 8.35 16.81
C PHE A 45 3.23 9.30 15.84
N SER A 46 2.65 8.78 14.77
CA SER A 46 1.61 9.53 14.01
C SER A 46 0.29 8.77 13.89
N LEU A 47 0.30 7.44 13.87
CA LEU A 47 -0.93 6.67 13.65
C LEU A 47 -1.79 6.49 14.90
N THR A 48 -1.24 6.70 16.10
CA THR A 48 -1.86 6.22 17.34
C THR A 48 -2.23 7.31 18.34
N SER A 49 -1.54 8.45 18.43
CA SER A 49 -1.96 9.57 19.32
C SER A 49 -1.63 10.96 18.75
N SER A 50 -2.48 11.94 19.09
CA SER A 50 -2.34 13.33 18.64
C SER A 50 -1.34 14.16 19.45
N LYS A 51 -0.67 13.57 20.46
CA LYS A 51 0.26 14.27 21.37
C LYS A 51 1.40 13.36 21.81
N GLN A 52 2.63 13.69 21.40
CA GLN A 52 3.88 13.01 21.84
C GLN A 52 4.05 12.98 23.37
N ALA A 53 3.44 13.93 24.10
CA ALA A 53 3.55 14.02 25.56
C ALA A 53 2.88 12.86 26.34
N ASP A 54 1.91 12.14 25.74
CA ASP A 54 1.19 11.03 26.38
C ASP A 54 1.72 9.63 25.97
N ALA A 55 2.76 9.58 25.15
CA ALA A 55 3.33 8.35 24.60
C ALA A 55 3.83 7.36 25.68
N ALA A 56 4.48 7.89 26.72
CA ALA A 56 5.09 7.11 27.78
C ALA A 56 4.08 6.53 28.79
N SER A 57 2.95 7.21 28.99
CA SER A 57 1.92 6.86 29.98
C SER A 57 0.78 6.02 29.42
N ARG A 58 0.66 5.91 28.10
CA ARG A 58 -0.36 5.14 27.38
C ARG A 58 -0.17 3.62 27.51
N ASP A 59 -1.26 2.88 27.36
CA ASP A 59 -1.29 1.44 27.11
C ASP A 59 -1.07 1.10 25.62
N TRP A 60 -0.03 0.31 25.35
CA TRP A 60 0.40 -0.14 24.03
C TRP A 60 -0.16 -1.51 23.62
N SER A 61 -1.04 -2.09 24.43
CA SER A 61 -1.60 -3.42 24.14
C SER A 61 -2.38 -3.48 22.82
N ARG A 62 -2.74 -2.35 22.21
CA ARG A 62 -3.50 -2.31 20.94
C ARG A 62 -2.59 -2.61 19.75
N GLU A 63 -1.38 -2.09 19.78
CA GLU A 63 -0.35 -2.28 18.78
C GLU A 63 0.08 -3.75 18.74
N PHE A 64 0.24 -4.38 19.92
CA PHE A 64 0.45 -5.83 20.03
C PHE A 64 -0.71 -6.65 19.45
N ARG A 65 -1.97 -6.21 19.59
CA ARG A 65 -3.13 -6.90 18.97
C ARG A 65 -3.12 -6.76 17.44
N LEU A 66 -2.67 -5.62 16.91
CA LEU A 66 -2.50 -5.43 15.46
C LEU A 66 -1.39 -6.33 14.92
N ILE A 67 -0.24 -6.39 15.60
CA ILE A 67 0.84 -7.34 15.27
C ILE A 67 0.32 -8.76 15.29
N LYS A 68 -0.38 -9.19 16.36
CA LYS A 68 -0.94 -10.54 16.45
C LYS A 68 -1.81 -10.88 15.24
N SER A 69 -2.76 -10.00 14.92
CA SER A 69 -3.71 -10.22 13.82
C SER A 69 -2.98 -10.37 12.49
N THR A 70 -1.93 -9.57 12.29
CA THR A 70 -1.11 -9.59 11.07
C THR A 70 -0.20 -10.81 11.02
N LEU A 71 0.43 -11.21 12.13
CA LEU A 71 1.25 -12.42 12.19
C LEU A 71 0.41 -13.66 11.87
N LEU A 72 -0.81 -13.76 12.40
CA LEU A 72 -1.74 -14.85 12.07
C LEU A 72 -2.11 -14.87 10.58
N LEU A 73 -2.35 -13.70 9.98
CA LEU A 73 -2.61 -13.56 8.55
C LEU A 73 -1.39 -14.00 7.72
N CYS A 74 -0.19 -13.53 8.06
CA CYS A 74 1.05 -13.95 7.42
C CYS A 74 1.30 -15.45 7.57
N SER A 75 1.00 -16.05 8.73
CA SER A 75 1.10 -17.51 8.93
C SER A 75 0.15 -18.28 8.00
N LYS A 76 -1.09 -17.80 7.85
CA LYS A 76 -2.07 -18.38 6.93
C LYS A 76 -1.59 -18.31 5.48
N LEU A 77 -1.17 -17.12 5.03
CA LEU A 77 -0.68 -16.89 3.67
C LEU A 77 0.60 -17.69 3.39
N ASN A 78 1.53 -17.76 4.34
CA ASN A 78 2.74 -18.57 4.24
C ASN A 78 2.41 -20.07 4.10
N LEU A 79 1.42 -20.57 4.85
CA LEU A 79 0.97 -21.96 4.71
C LEU A 79 0.27 -22.21 3.36
N GLN A 80 -0.50 -21.26 2.86
CA GLN A 80 -1.12 -21.35 1.53
C GLN A 80 -0.04 -21.40 0.45
N LEU A 81 0.96 -20.50 0.52
CA LEU A 81 2.08 -20.46 -0.39
C LEU A 81 2.89 -21.75 -0.37
N LEU A 82 3.17 -22.31 0.83
CA LEU A 82 3.86 -23.59 0.97
C LEU A 82 3.13 -24.75 0.27
N LYS A 83 1.79 -24.73 0.26
CA LYS A 83 0.96 -25.77 -0.39
C LYS A 83 0.93 -25.61 -1.91
N THR A 84 0.94 -24.38 -2.41
CA THR A 84 0.86 -24.10 -3.85
C THR A 84 2.21 -24.20 -4.54
N LEU A 85 3.31 -23.97 -3.82
CA LEU A 85 4.66 -23.96 -4.38
C LEU A 85 4.97 -25.31 -5.03
N GLN A 86 5.12 -25.31 -6.35
CA GLN A 86 5.58 -26.49 -7.09
C GLN A 86 7.09 -26.65 -6.91
N ASN A 87 7.58 -27.88 -6.82
CA ASN A 87 9.03 -28.13 -6.77
C ASN A 87 9.60 -27.95 -8.18
N GLY A 88 9.86 -26.71 -8.58
CA GLY A 88 10.48 -26.34 -9.85
C GLY A 88 11.74 -25.50 -9.63
N SER A 89 12.69 -25.58 -10.56
CA SER A 89 13.97 -24.86 -10.52
C SER A 89 13.86 -23.34 -10.70
N ASP A 90 12.66 -22.82 -11.01
CA ASP A 90 12.42 -21.40 -11.35
C ASP A 90 11.66 -20.64 -10.24
N SER A 91 11.46 -21.26 -9.07
CA SER A 91 10.86 -20.58 -7.92
C SER A 91 11.85 -19.63 -7.26
N PHE A 92 11.43 -18.38 -7.03
CA PHE A 92 12.23 -17.39 -6.29
C PHE A 92 12.40 -17.72 -4.79
N LEU A 93 11.67 -18.73 -4.30
CA LEU A 93 11.69 -19.21 -2.90
C LEU A 93 11.82 -20.73 -2.82
N GLU A 94 12.60 -21.19 -1.85
CA GLU A 94 12.68 -22.61 -1.52
C GLU A 94 11.65 -23.02 -0.44
N LYS A 95 11.10 -24.23 -0.53
CA LYS A 95 10.18 -24.76 0.50
C LYS A 95 10.80 -24.80 1.89
N GLN A 96 12.10 -25.04 1.98
CA GLN A 96 12.81 -25.04 3.26
C GLN A 96 12.84 -23.64 3.88
N GLU A 97 13.05 -22.59 3.08
CA GLU A 97 13.02 -21.20 3.53
C GLU A 97 11.64 -20.83 4.08
N LEU A 98 10.56 -21.19 3.38
CA LEU A 98 9.18 -20.97 3.84
C LEU A 98 8.83 -21.77 5.10
N SER A 99 9.35 -22.99 5.22
CA SER A 99 9.17 -23.83 6.41
C SER A 99 9.87 -23.24 7.63
N ASN A 100 11.10 -22.74 7.45
CA ASN A 100 11.84 -22.03 8.50
C ASN A 100 11.10 -20.74 8.90
N PHE A 101 10.62 -19.98 7.92
CA PHE A 101 9.85 -18.77 8.16
C PHE A 101 8.54 -19.03 8.92
N SER A 102 7.87 -20.15 8.61
CA SER A 102 6.67 -20.59 9.34
C SER A 102 6.94 -20.72 10.85
N ARG A 103 8.09 -21.28 11.24
CA ARG A 103 8.48 -21.41 12.66
C ARG A 103 8.63 -20.04 13.31
N VAL A 104 9.32 -19.11 12.63
CA VAL A 104 9.50 -17.74 13.14
C VAL A 104 8.16 -17.03 13.34
N LEU A 105 7.21 -17.16 12.40
CA LEU A 105 5.88 -16.57 12.54
C LEU A 105 5.09 -17.19 13.70
N ILE A 106 5.17 -18.51 13.89
CA ILE A 106 4.51 -19.21 15.00
C ILE A 106 5.10 -18.74 16.34
N ASP A 107 6.42 -18.77 16.49
CA ASP A 107 7.10 -18.35 17.71
C ASP A 107 6.80 -16.89 18.03
N ALA A 108 6.85 -16.01 17.02
CA ALA A 108 6.49 -14.61 17.17
C ALA A 108 5.05 -14.42 17.65
N THR A 109 4.10 -15.18 17.09
CA THR A 109 2.69 -15.14 17.49
C THR A 109 2.52 -15.58 18.95
N LEU A 110 3.19 -16.66 19.36
CA LEU A 110 3.12 -17.18 20.73
C LEU A 110 3.73 -16.22 21.76
N ILE A 111 4.88 -15.61 21.44
CA ILE A 111 5.53 -14.61 22.31
C ILE A 111 4.63 -13.38 22.44
N ASN A 112 4.09 -12.87 21.32
CA ASN A 112 3.17 -11.74 21.34
C ASN A 112 1.92 -12.03 22.19
N ASP A 113 1.39 -13.26 22.13
CA ASP A 113 0.28 -13.70 22.98
C ASP A 113 0.63 -13.78 24.46
N ALA A 114 1.84 -14.23 24.80
CA ALA A 114 2.32 -14.24 26.17
C ALA A 114 2.43 -12.82 26.72
N LEU A 115 2.97 -11.87 25.94
CA LEU A 115 3.06 -10.46 26.32
C LEU A 115 1.68 -9.84 26.52
N LEU A 116 0.73 -10.12 25.63
CA LEU A 116 -0.64 -9.62 25.76
C LEU A 116 -1.38 -10.09 27.02
N ARG A 117 -1.00 -11.25 27.60
CA ARG A 117 -1.55 -11.71 28.89
C ARG A 117 -1.08 -10.84 30.07
N GLY A 118 0.07 -10.18 29.92
CA GLY A 118 0.63 -9.26 30.92
C GLY A 118 0.16 -7.81 30.78
N ALA A 119 -0.84 -7.53 29.94
CA ALA A 119 -1.35 -6.17 29.74
C ALA A 119 -1.79 -5.49 31.06
N PRO A 120 -1.66 -4.15 31.19
CA PRO A 120 -1.29 -3.18 30.15
C PRO A 120 0.22 -3.14 29.84
N LEU A 121 0.56 -2.92 28.56
CA LEU A 121 1.95 -2.85 28.08
C LEU A 121 2.39 -1.39 27.91
N ARG A 122 3.65 -1.09 28.19
CA ARG A 122 4.22 0.27 28.06
C ARG A 122 5.10 0.36 26.81
N LEU A 123 5.60 1.58 26.57
CA LEU A 123 6.48 1.89 25.44
C LEU A 123 7.78 1.07 25.48
N GLY A 124 8.28 0.72 26.67
CA GLY A 124 9.46 -0.11 26.84
C GLY A 124 9.26 -1.52 26.26
N GLU A 125 8.18 -2.21 26.66
CA GLU A 125 7.84 -3.53 26.14
C GLU A 125 7.57 -3.48 24.64
N TRP A 126 6.87 -2.44 24.16
CA TRP A 126 6.67 -2.21 22.73
C TRP A 126 8.00 -2.12 21.98
N THR A 127 8.89 -1.24 22.42
CA THR A 127 10.17 -0.99 21.75
C THR A 127 11.05 -2.23 21.74
N SER A 128 11.15 -2.94 22.87
CA SER A 128 11.93 -4.18 22.95
C SER A 128 11.34 -5.28 22.07
N TRP A 129 10.01 -5.46 22.11
CA TRP A 129 9.33 -6.45 21.29
C TRP A 129 9.48 -6.17 19.79
N SER A 130 9.26 -4.93 19.36
CA SER A 130 9.34 -4.55 17.95
C SER A 130 10.74 -4.76 17.38
N ASN A 131 11.78 -4.39 18.15
CA ASN A 131 13.17 -4.65 17.76
C ASN A 131 13.48 -6.14 17.65
N PHE A 132 13.08 -6.92 18.66
CA PHE A 132 13.29 -8.36 18.66
C PHE A 132 12.59 -9.03 17.47
N LEU A 133 11.32 -8.73 17.26
CA LEU A 133 10.52 -9.28 16.16
C LEU A 133 11.12 -8.90 14.81
N PHE A 134 11.43 -7.62 14.60
CA PHE A 134 12.04 -7.14 13.36
C PHE A 134 13.36 -7.88 13.06
N THR A 135 14.21 -8.06 14.08
CA THR A 135 15.49 -8.77 13.94
C THR A 135 15.26 -10.22 13.53
N LYS A 136 14.34 -10.93 14.20
CA LYS A 136 14.02 -12.33 13.91
C LYS A 136 13.42 -12.54 12.52
N LEU A 137 12.60 -11.60 12.06
CA LEU A 137 12.07 -11.62 10.69
C LEU A 137 13.19 -11.44 9.66
N LYS A 138 14.08 -10.46 9.87
CA LYS A 138 15.21 -10.17 8.97
C LYS A 138 16.28 -11.27 8.90
N GLU A 139 16.44 -12.05 9.97
CA GLU A 139 17.32 -13.23 9.95
C GLU A 139 16.84 -14.32 8.97
N THR A 140 15.58 -14.25 8.50
CA THR A 140 15.02 -15.24 7.58
C THR A 140 15.03 -14.74 6.13
N PRO A 141 15.74 -15.41 5.19
CA PRO A 141 15.83 -14.96 3.79
C PRO A 141 14.47 -14.82 3.09
N ALA A 142 13.50 -15.68 3.44
CA ALA A 142 12.16 -15.64 2.88
C ALA A 142 11.48 -14.27 3.10
N PHE A 143 11.69 -13.65 4.27
CA PHE A 143 11.09 -12.36 4.61
C PHE A 143 11.45 -11.29 3.58
N ASP A 144 12.74 -11.12 3.29
CA ASP A 144 13.22 -10.13 2.33
C ASP A 144 12.87 -10.49 0.88
N LYS A 145 12.96 -11.78 0.51
CA LYS A 145 12.62 -12.24 -0.85
C LYS A 145 11.14 -11.99 -1.17
N ILE A 146 10.24 -12.31 -0.25
CA ILE A 146 8.80 -12.13 -0.44
C ILE A 146 8.45 -10.64 -0.54
N ILE A 147 8.99 -9.79 0.34
CA ILE A 147 8.78 -8.34 0.26
C ILE A 147 9.28 -7.79 -1.07
N LYS A 148 10.51 -8.13 -1.48
CA LYS A 148 11.07 -7.67 -2.75
C LYS A 148 10.24 -8.11 -3.96
N ALA A 149 9.76 -9.34 -3.99
CA ALA A 149 8.90 -9.82 -5.06
C ALA A 149 7.58 -9.01 -5.15
N ALA A 150 6.95 -8.72 -4.01
CA ALA A 150 5.75 -7.89 -3.98
C ALA A 150 6.01 -6.45 -4.44
N GLU A 151 7.16 -5.87 -4.08
CA GLU A 151 7.56 -4.54 -4.55
C GLU A 151 7.81 -4.48 -6.05
N GLN A 152 8.50 -5.48 -6.59
CA GLN A 152 8.73 -5.59 -8.04
C GLN A 152 7.42 -5.77 -8.81
N GLU A 153 6.45 -6.48 -8.26
CA GLU A 153 5.10 -6.53 -8.84
C GLU A 153 4.42 -5.15 -8.78
N GLY A 154 4.52 -4.45 -7.64
CA GLY A 154 3.96 -3.11 -7.47
C GLY A 154 4.55 -2.07 -8.42
N GLU A 155 5.84 -2.14 -8.71
CA GLU A 155 6.54 -1.27 -9.67
C GLU A 155 5.96 -1.34 -11.09
N ARG A 156 5.20 -2.39 -11.41
CA ARG A 156 4.55 -2.63 -12.71
C ARG A 156 3.05 -2.32 -12.72
N PHE A 157 2.52 -1.74 -11.64
CA PHE A 157 1.08 -1.57 -11.45
C PHE A 157 0.43 -0.45 -12.29
N LEU A 158 1.20 0.36 -13.01
CA LEU A 158 0.63 1.45 -13.81
C LEU A 158 -0.20 0.93 -15.00
N PRO A 159 -1.20 1.73 -15.46
CA PRO A 159 -1.96 1.40 -16.65
C PRO A 159 -1.07 1.20 -17.87
N GLU A 160 -1.36 0.17 -18.68
CA GLU A 160 -0.63 -0.14 -19.93
C GLU A 160 -0.51 1.06 -20.87
N LYS A 161 -1.54 1.93 -20.85
CA LYS A 161 -1.57 3.16 -21.64
C LYS A 161 -0.37 4.08 -21.37
N ILE A 162 0.16 4.13 -20.15
CA ILE A 162 1.33 4.96 -19.82
C ILE A 162 2.58 4.42 -20.50
N PHE A 163 2.79 3.11 -20.46
CA PHE A 163 3.91 2.47 -21.16
C PHE A 163 3.77 2.64 -22.68
N TRP A 164 2.55 2.50 -23.20
CA TRP A 164 2.28 2.79 -24.61
C TRP A 164 2.65 4.23 -25.00
N LEU A 165 2.34 5.23 -24.15
CA LEU A 165 2.72 6.61 -24.42
C LEU A 165 4.24 6.78 -24.47
N LEU A 166 4.95 6.22 -23.49
CA LEU A 166 6.42 6.28 -23.42
C LEU A 166 7.08 5.62 -24.63
N ASP A 167 6.50 4.53 -25.14
CA ASP A 167 7.09 3.75 -26.25
C ASP A 167 6.74 4.31 -27.64
N ASN A 168 5.62 5.06 -27.78
CA ASN A 168 5.08 5.42 -29.10
C ASN A 168 5.01 6.93 -29.38
N LYS A 169 5.09 7.79 -28.37
CA LYS A 169 5.08 9.25 -28.57
C LYS A 169 6.50 9.75 -28.71
N GLN A 170 6.72 10.74 -29.59
CA GLN A 170 7.98 11.44 -29.65
C GLN A 170 8.07 12.41 -28.48
N ILE A 171 8.94 12.09 -27.53
CA ILE A 171 9.27 12.93 -26.38
C ILE A 171 10.79 13.12 -26.27
N PRO A 172 11.27 14.19 -25.62
CA PRO A 172 12.69 14.36 -25.32
C PRO A 172 13.26 13.15 -24.55
N PHE A 173 14.47 12.71 -24.92
CA PHE A 173 15.13 11.56 -24.30
C PHE A 173 15.30 11.70 -22.77
N ASP A 174 15.63 12.90 -22.31
CA ASP A 174 15.80 13.18 -20.88
C ASP A 174 14.47 13.01 -20.12
N LEU A 175 13.37 13.52 -20.68
CA LEU A 175 12.02 13.34 -20.14
C LEU A 175 11.63 11.86 -20.08
N GLU A 176 11.86 11.11 -21.15
CA GLU A 176 11.57 9.67 -21.18
C GLU A 176 12.35 8.91 -20.10
N THR A 177 13.65 9.19 -19.99
CA THR A 177 14.55 8.55 -19.03
C THR A 177 14.11 8.83 -17.60
N ASP A 178 13.83 10.10 -17.28
CA ASP A 178 13.38 10.51 -15.95
C ASP A 178 12.03 9.87 -15.60
N LEU A 179 11.07 9.86 -16.54
CA LEU A 179 9.76 9.26 -16.30
C LEU A 179 9.84 7.74 -16.10
N ARG A 180 10.64 7.03 -16.90
CA ARG A 180 10.86 5.58 -16.72
C ARG A 180 11.51 5.25 -15.38
N LEU A 181 12.34 6.15 -14.86
CA LEU A 181 12.97 6.01 -13.55
C LEU A 181 12.00 6.30 -12.39
N LEU A 182 11.13 7.30 -12.54
CA LEU A 182 10.26 7.80 -11.47
C LEU A 182 8.95 7.02 -11.34
N LEU A 183 8.29 6.72 -12.47
CA LEU A 183 6.97 6.10 -12.51
C LEU A 183 6.83 4.79 -11.71
N PRO A 184 7.82 3.87 -11.69
CA PRO A 184 7.75 2.66 -10.88
C PRO A 184 7.51 2.92 -9.37
N HIS A 185 8.02 4.02 -8.84
CA HIS A 185 7.83 4.37 -7.43
C HIS A 185 6.38 4.79 -7.15
N PHE A 186 5.75 5.53 -8.07
CA PHE A 186 4.33 5.86 -8.00
C PHE A 186 3.45 4.60 -8.17
N ALA A 187 3.82 3.71 -9.09
CA ALA A 187 3.16 2.44 -9.32
C ALA A 187 3.09 1.61 -8.02
N LYS A 188 4.23 1.51 -7.34
CA LYS A 188 4.35 0.76 -6.10
C LYS A 188 3.41 1.30 -5.01
N VAL A 189 3.38 2.61 -4.78
CA VAL A 189 2.45 3.18 -3.79
C VAL A 189 0.98 2.94 -4.17
N LEU A 190 0.64 3.12 -5.46
CA LEU A 190 -0.71 2.87 -5.98
C LEU A 190 -1.14 1.41 -5.81
N LYS A 191 -0.22 0.44 -5.94
CA LYS A 191 -0.53 -0.99 -5.72
C LYS A 191 -0.91 -1.27 -4.26
N TRP A 192 -0.25 -0.65 -3.29
CA TRP A 192 -0.61 -0.79 -1.88
C TRP A 192 -1.95 -0.12 -1.56
N LEU A 193 -2.22 1.04 -2.19
CA LEU A 193 -3.51 1.71 -2.06
C LEU A 193 -4.65 0.89 -2.68
N ASP A 194 -4.44 0.27 -3.85
CA ASP A 194 -5.40 -0.65 -4.48
C ASP A 194 -5.73 -1.84 -3.58
N ALA A 195 -4.74 -2.40 -2.87
CA ALA A 195 -4.98 -3.45 -1.90
C ALA A 195 -5.90 -2.98 -0.75
N ILE A 196 -5.70 -1.76 -0.22
CA ILE A 196 -6.60 -1.17 0.78
C ILE A 196 -8.00 -0.95 0.19
N GLY A 197 -8.11 -0.46 -1.04
CA GLY A 197 -9.36 -0.30 -1.75
C GLY A 197 -10.15 -1.61 -1.87
N LYS A 198 -9.48 -2.72 -2.19
CA LYS A 198 -10.09 -4.06 -2.23
C LYS A 198 -10.58 -4.55 -0.86
N ILE A 199 -9.86 -4.23 0.21
CA ILE A 199 -10.29 -4.56 1.59
C ILE A 199 -11.55 -3.75 1.95
N LEU A 200 -11.60 -2.46 1.58
CA LEU A 200 -12.78 -1.61 1.76
C LEU A 200 -13.99 -2.15 1.01
N ASP A 201 -13.83 -2.53 -0.26
CA ASP A 201 -14.91 -3.05 -1.11
C ASP A 201 -15.51 -4.37 -0.57
N ARG A 202 -14.71 -5.16 0.18
CA ARG A 202 -15.12 -6.46 0.75
C ARG A 202 -15.67 -6.38 2.18
N ASP A 203 -15.72 -5.19 2.77
CA ASP A 203 -16.08 -4.97 4.18
C ASP A 203 -15.29 -5.87 5.15
N GLU A 204 -14.00 -6.09 4.83
CA GLU A 204 -13.10 -6.89 5.65
C GLU A 204 -12.66 -6.13 6.91
N PHE A 205 -12.01 -6.81 7.85
CA PHE A 205 -11.53 -6.18 9.08
C PHE A 205 -10.47 -5.12 8.78
N LEU A 206 -10.81 -3.84 8.97
CA LEU A 206 -10.00 -2.71 8.51
C LEU A 206 -8.85 -2.30 9.42
N LYS A 207 -8.85 -2.65 10.71
CA LYS A 207 -7.80 -2.16 11.63
C LYS A 207 -6.36 -2.52 11.20
N PRO A 208 -6.07 -3.71 10.66
CA PRO A 208 -4.74 -4.06 10.18
C PRO A 208 -4.26 -3.19 9.02
N THR A 209 -5.14 -2.50 8.27
CA THR A 209 -4.71 -1.62 7.16
C THR A 209 -3.81 -0.48 7.63
N VAL A 210 -3.81 -0.15 8.93
CA VAL A 210 -2.84 0.77 9.55
C VAL A 210 -1.39 0.35 9.27
N LEU A 211 -1.10 -0.95 9.17
CA LEU A 211 0.23 -1.45 8.80
C LEU A 211 0.54 -1.19 7.32
N LEU A 212 -0.47 -1.30 6.45
CA LEU A 212 -0.30 -0.98 5.03
C LEU A 212 -0.07 0.52 4.84
N PHE A 213 -0.78 1.36 5.59
CA PHE A 213 -0.49 2.79 5.68
C PHE A 213 0.93 3.04 6.21
N ALA A 214 1.40 2.32 7.23
CA ALA A 214 2.80 2.44 7.67
C ALA A 214 3.79 2.25 6.51
N ARG A 215 3.57 1.26 5.63
CA ARG A 215 4.39 1.06 4.43
C ARG A 215 4.22 2.16 3.40
N ILE A 216 2.99 2.61 3.13
CA ILE A 216 2.71 3.72 2.21
C ILE A 216 3.44 4.99 2.68
N ASN A 217 3.46 5.29 3.98
CA ASN A 217 4.19 6.43 4.53
C ASN A 217 5.69 6.34 4.28
N GLU A 218 6.30 5.17 4.54
CA GLU A 218 7.73 4.94 4.29
C GLU A 218 8.05 5.11 2.80
N GLN A 219 7.33 4.41 1.91
CA GLN A 219 7.51 4.47 0.46
C GLN A 219 7.30 5.89 -0.09
N THR A 220 6.30 6.62 0.42
CA THR A 220 6.04 7.99 -0.02
C THR A 220 7.15 8.94 0.41
N ARG A 221 7.70 8.76 1.62
CA ARG A 221 8.85 9.56 2.09
C ARG A 221 10.12 9.25 1.32
N GLU A 222 10.35 7.99 0.98
CA GLU A 222 11.46 7.58 0.10
C GLU A 222 11.31 8.21 -1.29
N LEU A 223 10.10 8.15 -1.88
CA LEU A 223 9.80 8.79 -3.16
C LEU A 223 10.03 10.31 -3.12
N MET A 224 9.52 11.01 -2.10
CA MET A 224 9.73 12.45 -1.98
C MET A 224 11.21 12.81 -1.85
N ARG A 225 12.00 12.04 -1.08
CA ARG A 225 13.45 12.23 -1.00
C ARG A 225 14.11 12.00 -2.36
N PHE A 226 13.73 10.92 -3.04
CA PHE A 226 14.26 10.60 -4.37
C PHE A 226 13.98 11.71 -5.38
N ILE A 227 12.76 12.26 -5.39
CA ILE A 227 12.40 13.38 -6.26
C ILE A 227 13.19 14.63 -5.88
N ASN A 228 13.28 14.97 -4.60
CA ASN A 228 14.05 16.15 -4.16
C ASN A 228 15.54 16.05 -4.53
N ASP A 229 16.14 14.88 -4.33
CA ASP A 229 17.54 14.62 -4.73
C ASP A 229 17.73 14.71 -6.25
N HIS A 230 16.68 14.37 -7.02
CA HIS A 230 16.67 14.52 -8.47
C HIS A 230 16.52 16.00 -8.90
N LEU A 231 15.60 16.75 -8.27
CA LEU A 231 15.39 18.17 -8.52
C LEU A 231 16.64 19.00 -8.21
N LEU A 232 17.33 18.71 -7.10
CA LEU A 232 18.59 19.40 -6.72
C LEU A 232 19.71 19.26 -7.75
N LYS A 233 19.68 18.23 -8.60
CA LYS A 233 20.68 17.99 -9.64
C LYS A 233 20.33 18.66 -10.97
N ARG A 234 19.09 19.10 -11.14
CA ARG A 234 18.62 19.79 -12.34
C ARG A 234 19.01 21.25 -12.29
N ARG A 235 19.41 21.79 -13.44
CA ARG A 235 19.86 23.20 -13.58
C ARG A 235 18.76 24.13 -14.07
N ASP A 236 17.71 23.58 -14.67
CA ASP A 236 16.59 24.33 -15.23
C ASP A 236 15.34 24.06 -14.38
N GLU A 237 14.97 25.07 -13.59
CA GLU A 237 13.77 25.05 -12.74
C GLU A 237 12.50 25.39 -13.54
N GLU A 238 12.63 25.90 -14.77
CA GLU A 238 11.50 26.22 -15.64
C GLU A 238 11.06 25.02 -16.50
N ASP A 239 11.82 23.92 -16.49
CA ASP A 239 11.46 22.70 -17.21
C ASP A 239 10.13 22.11 -16.69
N GLU A 240 9.26 21.70 -17.61
CA GLU A 240 7.91 21.24 -17.28
C GLU A 240 7.90 20.03 -16.34
N LEU A 241 8.88 19.13 -16.44
CA LEU A 241 9.01 18.00 -15.52
C LEU A 241 9.45 18.45 -14.13
N PHE A 242 10.35 19.44 -14.04
CA PHE A 242 10.75 20.03 -12.76
C PHE A 242 9.53 20.58 -12.02
N VAL A 243 8.74 21.40 -12.71
CA VAL A 243 7.51 21.99 -12.16
C VAL A 243 6.50 20.90 -11.76
N ALA A 244 6.31 19.88 -12.60
CA ALA A 244 5.40 18.77 -12.31
C ALA A 244 5.83 17.97 -11.07
N LEU A 245 7.13 17.73 -10.90
CA LEU A 245 7.69 17.00 -9.76
C LEU A 245 7.62 17.80 -8.46
N ASP A 246 7.96 19.09 -8.49
CA ASP A 246 7.84 19.96 -7.31
C ASP A 246 6.37 20.07 -6.85
N CYS A 247 5.46 20.28 -7.81
CA CYS A 247 4.01 20.27 -7.55
C CYS A 247 3.54 18.93 -6.96
N ALA A 248 4.06 17.81 -7.46
CA ALA A 248 3.74 16.47 -6.96
C ALA A 248 4.20 16.29 -5.51
N VAL A 249 5.46 16.63 -5.19
CA VAL A 249 6.00 16.53 -3.82
C VAL A 249 5.20 17.41 -2.87
N TYR A 250 4.90 18.64 -3.26
CA TYR A 250 4.10 19.55 -2.46
C TYR A 250 2.71 18.99 -2.16
N ALA A 251 1.95 18.60 -3.19
CA ALA A 251 0.60 18.06 -3.04
C ALA A 251 0.58 16.79 -2.19
N ILE A 252 1.46 15.83 -2.50
CA ILE A 252 1.56 14.56 -1.77
C ILE A 252 1.94 14.81 -0.30
N SER A 253 2.85 15.75 -0.01
CA SER A 253 3.24 16.05 1.37
C SER A 253 2.08 16.56 2.23
N ILE A 254 1.18 17.36 1.64
CA ILE A 254 0.00 17.89 2.33
C ILE A 254 -1.01 16.77 2.59
N GLU A 255 -1.32 15.96 1.57
CA GLU A 255 -2.26 14.85 1.72
C GLU A 255 -1.73 13.78 2.69
N LEU A 256 -0.43 13.47 2.62
CA LEU A 256 0.23 12.62 3.59
C LEU A 256 0.07 13.21 4.99
N LYS A 257 0.39 14.49 5.20
CA LYS A 257 0.22 15.11 6.53
C LYS A 257 -1.23 15.02 7.02
N LYS A 258 -2.22 15.27 6.18
CA LYS A 258 -3.65 15.16 6.52
C LYS A 258 -4.00 13.75 6.99
N VAL A 259 -3.62 12.74 6.22
CA VAL A 259 -3.91 11.34 6.53
C VAL A 259 -3.32 10.91 7.87
N TYR A 260 -2.03 11.17 8.10
CA TYR A 260 -1.36 10.68 9.31
C TYR A 260 -1.60 11.56 10.54
N SER A 261 -1.97 12.84 10.36
CA SER A 261 -2.21 13.76 11.49
C SER A 261 -3.68 13.87 11.90
N TYR A 262 -4.62 13.46 11.05
CA TYR A 262 -6.06 13.58 11.32
C TYR A 262 -6.82 12.29 11.04
N GLU A 263 -6.68 11.71 9.84
CA GLU A 263 -7.55 10.59 9.44
C GLU A 263 -7.20 9.28 10.13
N LEU A 264 -5.93 8.96 10.34
CA LEU A 264 -5.54 7.68 10.92
C LEU A 264 -5.34 7.72 12.45
N VAL A 265 -5.25 8.91 13.03
CA VAL A 265 -4.97 9.11 14.47
C VAL A 265 -6.01 8.44 15.36
N GLY A 266 -5.63 7.39 16.06
CA GLY A 266 -6.54 6.70 16.96
C GLY A 266 -7.55 5.78 16.26
N VAL A 267 -7.34 5.45 14.99
CA VAL A 267 -8.14 4.42 14.29
C VAL A 267 -8.05 3.07 15.02
N ALA A 268 -6.86 2.71 15.51
CA ALA A 268 -6.66 1.50 16.32
C ALA A 268 -7.51 1.50 17.62
N GLU A 269 -7.79 2.70 18.14
CA GLU A 269 -8.49 2.96 19.41
C GLU A 269 -10.00 2.95 19.26
N SER A 270 -10.48 3.34 18.07
CA SER A 270 -11.91 3.35 17.76
C SER A 270 -12.51 1.95 17.92
N ARG A 271 -13.71 1.90 18.49
CA ARG A 271 -14.51 0.67 18.62
C ARG A 271 -15.68 0.64 17.63
N GLN A 272 -15.98 1.77 17.00
CA GLN A 272 -17.12 1.90 16.11
C GLN A 272 -16.68 1.57 14.68
N SER A 273 -17.14 0.43 14.15
CA SER A 273 -16.83 0.00 12.78
C SER A 273 -17.15 1.06 11.71
N PRO A 274 -18.30 1.78 11.76
CA PRO A 274 -18.59 2.83 10.78
C PRO A 274 -17.57 3.98 10.80
N VAL A 275 -17.06 4.34 11.99
CA VAL A 275 -16.04 5.38 12.12
C VAL A 275 -14.70 4.89 11.58
N ILE A 276 -14.35 3.62 11.81
CA ILE A 276 -13.11 3.04 11.25
C ILE A 276 -13.21 3.03 9.72
N TYR A 277 -14.34 2.57 9.17
CA TYR A 277 -14.58 2.55 7.73
C TYR A 277 -14.42 3.93 7.12
N ALA A 278 -15.18 4.93 7.61
CA ALA A 278 -15.14 6.28 7.05
C ALA A 278 -13.74 6.89 7.06
N ARG A 279 -12.97 6.66 8.13
CA ARG A 279 -11.60 7.18 8.27
C ARG A 279 -10.60 6.48 7.35
N VAL A 280 -10.69 5.15 7.22
CA VAL A 280 -9.84 4.38 6.30
C VAL A 280 -10.19 4.71 4.84
N GLU A 281 -11.48 4.83 4.51
CA GLU A 281 -11.96 5.26 3.20
C GLU A 281 -11.47 6.66 2.84
N THR A 282 -11.58 7.62 3.78
CA THR A 282 -11.09 8.99 3.58
C THR A 282 -9.57 9.01 3.40
N ALA A 283 -8.82 8.33 4.26
CA ALA A 283 -7.36 8.24 4.16
C ALA A 283 -6.90 7.63 2.83
N HIS A 284 -7.53 6.52 2.42
CA HIS A 284 -7.28 5.89 1.13
C HIS A 284 -7.63 6.83 -0.03
N GLY A 285 -8.79 7.49 0.02
CA GLY A 285 -9.26 8.41 -1.02
C GLY A 285 -8.29 9.57 -1.25
N LEU A 286 -7.86 10.25 -0.18
CA LEU A 286 -6.93 11.38 -0.27
C LEU A 286 -5.61 11.00 -0.96
N LEU A 287 -4.99 9.89 -0.53
CA LEU A 287 -3.72 9.44 -1.09
C LEU A 287 -3.88 8.88 -2.51
N ASN A 288 -4.86 8.01 -2.73
CA ASN A 288 -5.09 7.41 -4.05
C ASN A 288 -5.36 8.47 -5.10
N ASP A 289 -6.20 9.46 -4.80
CA ASP A 289 -6.54 10.49 -5.77
C ASP A 289 -5.35 11.43 -6.01
N SER A 290 -4.58 11.75 -4.98
CA SER A 290 -3.34 12.53 -5.14
C SER A 290 -2.31 11.81 -6.03
N PHE A 291 -2.08 10.51 -5.82
CA PHE A 291 -1.12 9.74 -6.61
C PHE A 291 -1.61 9.53 -8.05
N GLN A 292 -2.90 9.19 -8.25
CA GLN A 292 -3.48 9.06 -9.59
C GLN A 292 -3.40 10.37 -10.36
N GLN A 293 -3.71 11.51 -9.73
CA GLN A 293 -3.64 12.82 -10.37
C GLN A 293 -2.20 13.19 -10.75
N THR A 294 -1.22 12.89 -9.91
CA THR A 294 0.20 13.11 -10.24
C THR A 294 0.61 12.29 -11.46
N VAL A 295 0.23 11.02 -11.54
CA VAL A 295 0.51 10.16 -12.69
C VAL A 295 -0.17 10.70 -13.97
N VAL A 296 -1.41 11.18 -13.86
CA VAL A 296 -2.10 11.85 -14.98
C VAL A 296 -1.34 13.10 -15.44
N ASN A 297 -0.80 13.90 -14.51
CA ASN A 297 -0.03 15.08 -14.86
C ASN A 297 1.27 14.72 -15.60
N PHE A 298 1.96 13.65 -15.21
CA PHE A 298 3.11 13.15 -15.97
C PHE A 298 2.72 12.63 -17.36
N ALA A 299 1.59 11.95 -17.47
CA ALA A 299 1.10 11.51 -18.78
C ALA A 299 0.79 12.70 -19.71
N LYS A 300 0.33 13.83 -19.15
CA LYS A 300 0.09 15.07 -19.92
C LYS A 300 1.36 15.74 -20.43
N LEU A 301 2.52 15.51 -19.80
CA LEU A 301 3.81 15.93 -20.35
C LEU A 301 4.16 15.17 -21.63
N ILE A 302 3.64 13.94 -21.78
CA ILE A 302 3.85 13.11 -22.98
C ILE A 302 2.77 13.39 -24.04
N ASP A 303 1.51 13.48 -23.60
CA ASP A 303 0.36 13.75 -24.46
C ASP A 303 -0.60 14.71 -23.76
N PRO A 304 -0.55 16.02 -24.06
CA PRO A 304 -1.40 17.03 -23.41
C PRO A 304 -2.90 16.79 -23.58
N ALA A 305 -3.31 16.02 -24.59
CA ALA A 305 -4.72 15.75 -24.88
C ALA A 305 -5.30 14.58 -24.07
N ILE A 306 -4.46 13.83 -23.33
CA ILE A 306 -4.91 12.65 -22.59
C ILE A 306 -5.92 13.00 -21.51
N GLN A 307 -7.02 12.25 -21.47
CA GLN A 307 -8.02 12.37 -20.42
C GLN A 307 -7.63 11.51 -19.21
N ALA A 308 -7.90 12.02 -18.01
CA ALA A 308 -7.60 11.31 -16.77
C ALA A 308 -8.28 9.93 -16.70
N SER A 309 -9.48 9.82 -17.28
CA SER A 309 -10.27 8.58 -17.30
C SER A 309 -9.75 7.52 -18.27
N GLU A 310 -8.91 7.88 -19.24
CA GLU A 310 -8.20 6.91 -20.08
C GLU A 310 -7.15 6.14 -19.29
N LEU A 311 -6.62 6.74 -18.22
CA LEU A 311 -5.65 6.11 -17.32
C LEU A 311 -6.32 5.47 -16.12
N PHE A 312 -7.28 6.18 -15.51
CA PHE A 312 -7.93 5.79 -14.26
C PHE A 312 -9.46 5.95 -14.39
N PRO A 313 -10.18 4.91 -14.86
CA PRO A 313 -11.63 4.99 -15.11
C PRO A 313 -12.48 5.30 -13.88
N ASN A 314 -11.95 5.00 -12.68
CA ASN A 314 -12.57 5.31 -11.40
C ASN A 314 -12.72 6.82 -11.16
N ILE A 315 -11.90 7.68 -11.79
CA ILE A 315 -12.02 9.13 -11.70
C ILE A 315 -13.39 9.59 -12.25
N ASP A 316 -13.79 9.10 -13.43
CA ASP A 316 -15.10 9.40 -14.01
C ASP A 316 -16.26 8.82 -13.20
N ARG A 317 -16.06 7.67 -12.56
CA ARG A 317 -17.05 7.08 -11.67
C ARG A 317 -17.30 8.00 -10.46
N LYS A 318 -16.23 8.45 -9.80
CA LYS A 318 -16.30 9.37 -8.65
C LYS A 318 -16.91 10.71 -9.04
N LEU A 319 -16.53 11.28 -10.18
CA LEU A 319 -17.10 12.53 -10.67
C LEU A 319 -18.62 12.40 -10.88
N ARG A 320 -19.07 11.34 -11.55
CA ARG A 320 -20.50 11.07 -11.74
C ARG A 320 -21.25 10.89 -10.42
N GLN A 321 -20.66 10.18 -9.46
CA GLN A 321 -21.24 10.01 -8.13
C GLN A 321 -21.34 11.35 -7.37
N SER A 322 -20.31 12.20 -7.46
CA SER A 322 -20.31 13.53 -6.84
C SER A 322 -21.37 14.45 -7.46
N LEU A 323 -21.49 14.47 -8.79
CA LEU A 323 -22.53 15.23 -9.49
C LEU A 323 -23.94 14.74 -9.12
N LYS A 324 -24.16 13.42 -9.09
CA LYS A 324 -25.42 12.83 -8.68
C LYS A 324 -25.76 13.16 -7.22
N LEU A 325 -24.80 13.05 -6.30
CA LEU A 325 -24.98 13.43 -4.90
C LEU A 325 -25.35 14.91 -4.77
N ARG A 326 -24.71 15.78 -5.54
CA ARG A 326 -25.05 17.22 -5.57
C ARG A 326 -26.48 17.43 -6.07
N GLU A 327 -26.90 16.77 -7.13
CA GLU A 327 -28.29 16.83 -7.61
C GLU A 327 -29.28 16.32 -6.57
N ASP A 328 -28.98 15.20 -5.91
CA ASP A 328 -29.83 14.61 -4.89
C ASP A 328 -29.93 15.52 -3.66
N LEU A 329 -28.83 16.13 -3.20
CA LEU A 329 -28.83 17.13 -2.12
C LEU A 329 -29.64 18.37 -2.49
N TRP A 330 -29.53 18.84 -3.74
CA TRP A 330 -30.31 19.97 -4.26
C TRP A 330 -31.82 19.68 -4.34
N ARG A 331 -32.23 18.41 -4.37
CA ARG A 331 -33.66 18.02 -4.37
C ARG A 331 -34.25 17.88 -2.95
N VAL A 332 -33.40 17.83 -1.94
CA VAL A 332 -33.79 17.66 -0.53
C VAL A 332 -33.74 18.98 0.25
N LEU A 333 -33.03 19.99 -0.27
CA LEU A 333 -33.08 21.39 0.15
C LEU A 333 -34.23 22.12 -0.57
#